data_AF-A0A964U9N9-F1
#
_entry.id   AF-A0A964U9N9-F1
#
_cell.length_a   1.000
_cell.length_b   1.000
_cell.length_c   1.000
_cell.angle_alpha   90.00
_cell.angle_beta   90.00
_cell.angle_gamma   90.00
#
_symmetry.space_group_name_H-M   'P 1'
#
loop_
_entity.id
_entity.type
_entity.pdbx_description
1 polymer ?
#
loop_
_entity_poly.entity_id
_entity_poly.type
_entity_poly.pdbx_seq_one_letter_code
_entity_poly.pdbx_strand_id
1 'polypeptide(L)'
;MTSERSFSMKIAFAALAITMTAGTASAQQYAAADGYRVCPQAQTLQGVKVVEDTCGSLERPNFSDSSFGSLSELKSAEARREAFTTKVSDYGACVTRFINSYRRPGADANSKAPDQAACAHAWAQDQATEVVREYGRACIEFSNRSMRDSEIEPWSGTCYPSVKGSGRG
;
A
#
# COMPACT_ATOMS: atom_id res chain seq x y z
N MET A 1 -88.10 -18.09 7.60
CA MET A 1 -87.38 -18.29 6.32
C MET A 1 -85.91 -17.98 6.60
N THR A 2 -85.14 -19.01 6.99
CA THR A 2 -84.03 -19.63 6.21
C THR A 2 -82.89 -18.64 5.93
N SER A 3 -81.68 -18.76 6.47
CA SER A 3 -80.65 -19.80 6.20
C SER A 3 -79.49 -19.55 7.18
N GLU A 4 -79.06 -20.46 8.06
CA GLU A 4 -78.18 -21.63 7.83
C GLU A 4 -76.86 -21.35 7.09
N ARG A 5 -75.74 -21.31 7.85
CA ARG A 5 -74.54 -22.21 7.79
C ARG A 5 -73.28 -21.46 8.27
N SER A 6 -72.58 -21.86 9.35
CA SER A 6 -71.94 -23.14 9.69
C SER A 6 -70.51 -23.26 9.12
N PHE A 7 -69.57 -23.38 10.07
CA PHE A 7 -68.37 -24.25 10.09
C PHE A 7 -67.07 -23.86 9.36
N SER A 8 -66.07 -23.56 10.21
CA SER A 8 -64.79 -24.28 10.39
C SER A 8 -63.87 -24.53 9.19
N MET A 9 -62.75 -23.79 9.21
CA MET A 9 -61.35 -24.24 9.14
C MET A 9 -61.08 -25.60 8.48
N LYS A 10 -60.47 -25.58 7.28
CA LYS A 10 -59.50 -26.60 6.83
C LYS A 10 -58.37 -25.97 6.00
N ILE A 11 -57.17 -26.28 6.48
CA ILE A 11 -55.82 -26.10 5.94
C ILE A 11 -55.69 -26.70 4.53
N ALA A 12 -54.94 -26.06 3.62
CA ALA A 12 -53.91 -26.70 2.76
C ALA A 12 -53.43 -25.80 1.59
N PHE A 13 -52.10 -25.59 1.54
CA PHE A 13 -51.18 -25.57 0.37
C PHE A 13 -51.60 -24.81 -0.91
N ALA A 14 -50.82 -23.99 -1.61
CA ALA A 14 -49.39 -23.63 -1.73
C ALA A 14 -49.41 -22.24 -2.47
N ALA A 15 -48.38 -21.45 -2.71
CA ALA A 15 -46.99 -21.67 -3.05
C ALA A 15 -46.29 -20.29 -3.11
N LEU A 16 -44.95 -20.31 -3.09
CA LEU A 16 -44.03 -19.30 -3.66
C LEU A 16 -44.10 -17.87 -3.11
N ALA A 17 -43.20 -17.57 -2.15
CA ALA A 17 -42.63 -16.23 -2.02
C ALA A 17 -41.16 -16.34 -1.55
N ILE A 18 -40.30 -16.48 -2.55
CA ILE A 18 -38.98 -15.83 -2.71
C ILE A 18 -38.13 -15.72 -1.43
N THR A 19 -37.15 -16.61 -1.37
CA THR A 19 -35.90 -16.47 -0.64
C THR A 19 -35.06 -15.29 -1.17
N MET A 20 -34.21 -14.74 -0.28
CA MET A 20 -33.19 -13.69 -0.51
C MET A 20 -33.76 -12.27 -0.49
N THR A 21 -33.27 -11.26 0.24
CA THR A 21 -31.97 -10.82 0.77
C THR A 21 -32.29 -9.76 1.84
N ALA A 22 -31.58 -9.51 2.93
CA ALA A 22 -30.17 -9.20 2.99
C ALA A 22 -29.71 -9.40 4.45
N GLY A 23 -28.78 -10.34 4.65
CA GLY A 23 -27.91 -10.27 5.81
C GLY A 23 -27.19 -8.93 5.74
N THR A 24 -27.09 -8.26 6.88
CA THR A 24 -26.26 -7.09 7.07
C THR A 24 -24.85 -7.46 6.62
N ALA A 25 -24.53 -7.15 5.37
CA ALA A 25 -23.18 -6.97 4.94
C ALA A 25 -22.63 -5.85 5.81
N SER A 26 -21.99 -6.21 6.92
CA SER A 26 -20.86 -5.46 7.40
C SER A 26 -19.85 -5.47 6.26
N ALA A 27 -20.06 -4.55 5.31
CA ALA A 27 -18.98 -3.92 4.61
C ALA A 27 -18.12 -3.33 5.74
N GLN A 28 -17.21 -4.15 6.27
CA GLN A 28 -15.94 -3.65 6.71
C GLN A 28 -15.47 -2.86 5.50
N GLN A 29 -15.68 -1.55 5.58
CA GLN A 29 -15.02 -0.59 4.74
C GLN A 29 -13.56 -0.95 4.95
N TYR A 30 -13.02 -1.76 4.04
CA TYR A 30 -11.66 -1.63 3.62
C TYR A 30 -11.45 -0.11 3.60
N ALA A 31 -10.54 0.38 4.43
CA ALA A 31 -10.02 1.73 4.27
C ALA A 31 -9.34 1.74 2.90
N ALA A 32 -10.18 1.88 1.88
CA ALA A 32 -9.89 1.61 0.50
C ALA A 32 -9.24 2.89 -0.01
N ALA A 33 -7.94 2.81 -0.32
CA ALA A 33 -7.30 3.64 -1.33
C ALA A 33 -7.45 5.18 -1.25
N ASP A 34 -7.93 5.77 -0.14
CA ASP A 34 -8.01 7.23 0.05
C ASP A 34 -6.61 7.88 0.21
N GLY A 35 -5.53 7.09 0.20
CA GLY A 35 -4.18 7.53 0.55
C GLY A 35 -3.30 7.98 -0.61
N TYR A 36 -3.63 7.65 -1.87
CA TYR A 36 -2.78 8.02 -3.00
C TYR A 36 -3.17 9.40 -3.54
N ARG A 37 -2.52 10.44 -3.02
CA ARG A 37 -2.72 11.82 -3.48
C ARG A 37 -1.66 12.17 -4.52
N VAL A 38 -2.09 12.44 -5.74
CA VAL A 38 -1.21 13.04 -6.76
C VAL A 38 -1.07 14.52 -6.45
N CYS A 39 0.09 14.90 -5.93
CA CYS A 39 0.38 16.28 -5.57
C CYS A 39 1.23 16.99 -6.64
N PRO A 40 0.98 18.29 -6.88
CA PRO A 40 1.89 19.10 -7.69
C PRO A 40 3.30 19.09 -7.12
N GLN A 41 4.32 19.04 -7.98
CA GLN A 41 5.73 18.93 -7.59
C GLN A 41 6.14 20.02 -6.57
N ALA A 42 5.70 21.26 -6.76
CA ALA A 42 5.98 22.36 -5.85
C ALA A 42 5.42 22.12 -4.42
N GLN A 43 4.22 21.54 -4.31
CA GLN A 43 3.63 21.20 -3.02
C GLN A 43 4.34 19.99 -2.38
N THR A 44 4.75 19.03 -3.20
CA THR A 44 5.55 17.89 -2.74
C THR A 44 6.88 18.35 -2.15
N LEU A 45 7.63 19.20 -2.85
CA LEU A 45 8.91 19.72 -2.36
C LEU A 45 8.74 20.54 -1.07
N GLN A 46 7.68 21.35 -1.00
CA GLN A 46 7.36 22.09 0.21
C GLN A 46 6.99 21.13 1.35
N GLY A 47 6.22 20.09 1.06
CA GLY A 47 5.85 19.04 2.00
C GLY A 47 7.05 18.31 2.59
N VAL A 48 7.98 17.88 1.74
CA VAL A 48 9.23 17.23 2.17
C VAL A 48 9.99 18.14 3.13
N LYS A 49 10.17 19.43 2.78
CA LYS A 49 10.82 20.40 3.68
C LYS A 49 10.08 20.59 5.00
N VAL A 50 8.74 20.66 4.97
CA VAL A 50 7.92 20.89 6.16
C VAL A 50 8.07 19.75 7.17
N VAL A 51 8.19 18.51 6.71
CA VAL A 51 8.30 17.36 7.60
C VAL A 51 9.73 16.92 7.87
N GLU A 52 10.72 17.47 7.17
CA GLU A 52 12.14 17.12 7.30
C GLU A 52 12.66 17.29 8.74
N ASP A 53 12.37 18.42 9.39
CA ASP A 53 12.81 18.69 10.76
C ASP A 53 12.23 17.70 11.78
N THR A 54 11.07 17.10 11.49
CA THR A 54 10.35 16.22 12.43
C THR A 54 10.54 14.73 12.11
N CYS A 55 10.58 14.38 10.83
CA CYS A 55 10.58 13.00 10.33
C CYS A 55 11.91 12.60 9.68
N GLY A 56 12.85 13.54 9.54
CA GLY A 56 14.12 13.33 8.88
C GLY A 56 14.01 13.30 7.36
N SER A 57 15.18 13.22 6.71
CA SER A 57 15.31 13.12 5.26
C SER A 57 15.30 11.66 4.79
N LEU A 58 14.76 11.43 3.59
CA LEU A 58 14.87 10.14 2.90
C LEU A 58 15.97 10.20 1.84
N GLU A 59 17.03 9.42 2.02
CA GLU A 59 18.07 9.24 1.02
C GLU A 59 17.78 8.00 0.18
N ARG A 60 17.49 8.23 -1.10
CA ARG A 60 17.13 7.16 -2.04
C ARG A 60 18.40 6.43 -2.52
N PRO A 61 18.51 5.10 -2.35
CA PRO A 61 19.57 4.35 -3.01
C PRO A 61 19.36 4.40 -4.53
N ASN A 62 20.44 4.57 -5.29
CA ASN A 62 20.38 4.57 -6.74
C ASN A 62 20.73 3.18 -7.29
N PHE A 63 19.83 2.60 -8.09
CA PHE A 63 20.08 1.36 -8.83
C PHE A 63 19.92 1.52 -10.36
N SER A 64 19.68 2.73 -10.88
CA SER A 64 19.38 2.99 -12.30
C SER A 64 20.46 2.50 -13.26
N ASP A 65 21.72 2.58 -12.85
CA ASP A 65 22.89 2.22 -13.67
C ASP A 65 23.65 1.02 -13.08
N SER A 66 23.02 0.28 -12.16
CA SER A 66 23.67 -0.84 -11.49
C SER A 66 23.65 -2.10 -12.37
N SER A 67 24.83 -2.52 -12.84
CA SER A 67 25.07 -3.88 -13.28
C SER A 67 25.93 -4.58 -12.23
N PHE A 68 25.34 -5.46 -11.43
CA PHE A 68 26.04 -6.10 -10.30
C PHE A 68 27.09 -7.10 -10.79
N GLY A 69 28.35 -6.96 -10.40
CA GLY A 69 29.43 -7.85 -10.82
C GLY A 69 29.44 -9.19 -10.10
N SER A 70 28.76 -9.29 -8.96
CA SER A 70 28.79 -10.48 -8.11
C SER A 70 27.50 -10.69 -7.31
N LEU A 71 27.32 -11.91 -6.80
CA LEU A 71 26.18 -12.24 -5.95
C LEU A 71 26.16 -11.42 -4.64
N SER A 72 27.32 -11.10 -4.08
CA SER A 72 27.42 -10.29 -2.85
C SER A 72 26.96 -8.85 -3.09
N GLU A 73 27.29 -8.26 -4.24
CA GLU A 73 26.81 -6.94 -4.63
C GLU A 73 25.29 -6.91 -4.82
N LEU A 74 24.72 -7.93 -5.48
CA LEU A 74 23.28 -8.07 -5.62
C LEU A 74 22.59 -8.15 -4.25
N LYS A 75 23.08 -9.00 -3.35
CA LYS A 75 22.53 -9.15 -1.98
C LYS A 75 22.67 -7.87 -1.15
N SER A 76 23.77 -7.14 -1.31
CA SER A 76 23.96 -5.83 -0.66
C SER A 76 22.96 -4.80 -1.18
N ALA A 77 22.71 -4.77 -2.49
CA ALA A 77 21.68 -3.93 -3.08
C ALA A 77 20.27 -4.31 -2.60
N GLU A 78 19.99 -5.61 -2.47
CA GLU A 78 18.74 -6.10 -1.89
C GLU A 78 18.50 -5.57 -0.48
N ALA A 79 19.51 -5.69 0.39
CA ALA A 79 19.45 -5.18 1.75
C ALA A 79 19.23 -3.65 1.79
N ARG A 80 19.87 -2.90 0.87
CA ARG A 80 19.67 -1.44 0.75
C ARG A 80 18.25 -1.09 0.30
N ARG A 81 17.69 -1.82 -0.66
CA ARG A 81 16.28 -1.69 -1.08
C ARG A 81 15.36 -1.90 0.11
N GLU A 82 15.53 -3.00 0.84
CA GLU A 82 14.69 -3.34 2.00
C GLU A 82 14.79 -2.28 3.09
N ALA A 83 16.01 -1.89 3.48
CA ALA A 83 16.22 -0.84 4.46
C ALA A 83 15.56 0.48 4.05
N PHE A 84 15.61 0.86 2.77
CA PHE A 84 14.92 2.04 2.28
C PHE A 84 13.40 1.91 2.35
N THR A 85 12.83 0.77 1.97
CA THR A 85 11.38 0.54 2.08
C THR A 85 10.89 0.58 3.53
N THR A 86 11.67 0.06 4.49
CA THR A 86 11.39 0.19 5.93
C THR A 86 11.44 1.65 6.36
N LYS A 87 12.49 2.41 5.97
CA LYS A 87 12.59 3.85 6.27
C LYS A 87 11.39 4.63 5.73
N VAL A 88 10.91 4.33 4.53
CA VAL A 88 9.71 4.97 3.96
C VAL A 88 8.46 4.65 4.79
N SER A 89 8.32 3.43 5.31
CA SER A 89 7.23 3.07 6.20
C SER A 89 7.27 3.86 7.52
N ASP A 90 8.44 3.95 8.14
CA ASP A 90 8.64 4.72 9.38
C ASP A 90 8.40 6.22 9.17
N TYR A 91 8.87 6.75 8.04
CA TYR A 91 8.60 8.13 7.61
C TYR A 91 7.10 8.38 7.45
N GLY A 92 6.36 7.47 6.80
CA GLY A 92 4.90 7.57 6.66
C GLY A 92 4.16 7.56 8.00
N ALA A 93 4.60 6.73 8.95
CA ALA A 93 4.07 6.73 10.31
C ALA A 93 4.35 8.07 11.03
N CYS A 94 5.56 8.63 10.85
CA CYS A 94 5.89 9.95 11.38
C CYS A 94 5.04 11.07 10.77
N VAL A 95 4.92 11.12 9.45
CA VAL A 95 4.08 12.10 8.74
C VAL A 95 2.63 12.02 9.19
N THR A 96 2.11 10.81 9.41
CA THR A 96 0.76 10.62 9.95
C THR A 96 0.61 11.24 11.34
N ARG A 97 1.60 11.07 12.22
CA ARG A 97 1.61 11.73 13.55
C ARG A 97 1.68 13.25 13.43
N PHE A 98 2.51 13.77 12.52
CA PHE A 98 2.59 15.20 12.21
C PHE A 98 1.23 15.75 11.76
N ILE A 99 0.56 15.13 10.79
CA ILE A 99 -0.77 15.55 10.32
C ILE A 99 -1.78 15.55 11.48
N ASN A 100 -1.74 14.52 12.33
CA ASN A 100 -2.64 14.41 13.47
C ASN A 100 -2.40 15.47 14.55
N SER A 101 -1.20 16.07 14.66
CA SER A 101 -0.98 17.17 15.62
C SER A 101 -1.74 18.45 15.23
N TYR A 102 -2.03 18.64 13.94
CA TYR A 102 -2.83 19.76 13.43
C TYR A 102 -4.35 19.54 13.53
N ARG A 103 -4.80 18.34 13.93
CA ARG A 103 -6.23 18.04 14.15
C ARG A 103 -6.70 18.37 15.57
N ARG A 104 -5.83 18.96 16.41
CA ARG A 104 -6.11 19.28 17.81
C ARG A 104 -6.86 20.61 17.92
N PRO A 105 -7.72 20.79 18.94
CA PRO A 105 -8.35 22.07 19.23
C PRO A 105 -7.31 23.19 19.38
N GLY A 106 -7.53 24.33 18.72
CA GLY A 106 -6.61 25.47 18.72
C GLY A 106 -5.50 25.43 17.66
N ALA A 107 -5.42 24.37 16.83
CA ALA A 107 -4.56 24.38 15.65
C ALA A 107 -5.09 25.35 14.57
N ASP A 108 -4.17 25.97 13.83
CA ASP A 108 -4.53 26.88 12.73
C ASP A 108 -5.21 26.11 11.60
N ALA A 109 -6.51 26.34 11.43
CA ALA A 109 -7.34 25.71 10.40
C ALA A 109 -6.95 26.12 8.97
N ASN A 110 -6.22 27.24 8.81
CA ASN A 110 -5.74 27.70 7.50
C ASN A 110 -4.34 27.19 7.15
N SER A 111 -3.71 26.43 8.07
CA SER A 111 -2.39 25.87 7.83
C SER A 111 -2.42 24.88 6.67
N LYS A 112 -1.55 25.11 5.69
CA LYS A 112 -1.34 24.19 4.55
C LYS A 112 -0.41 23.03 4.90
N ALA A 113 0.19 23.03 6.09
CA ALA A 113 1.18 22.04 6.49
C ALA A 113 0.66 20.59 6.46
N PRO A 114 -0.58 20.27 6.89
CA PRO A 114 -1.09 18.90 6.84
C PRO A 114 -1.25 18.37 5.41
N ASP A 115 -1.73 19.22 4.50
CA ASP A 115 -1.88 18.85 3.08
C ASP A 115 -0.53 18.66 2.40
N GLN A 116 0.43 19.55 2.67
CA GLN A 116 1.80 19.44 2.18
C GLN A 116 2.50 18.18 2.73
N ALA A 117 2.31 17.87 4.02
CA ALA A 117 2.83 16.65 4.63
C ALA A 117 2.25 15.39 3.98
N ALA A 118 0.95 15.36 3.68
CA ALA A 118 0.33 14.26 2.96
C ALA A 118 0.96 14.05 1.56
N CYS A 119 1.29 15.14 0.86
CA CYS A 119 2.03 15.08 -0.41
C CYS A 119 3.44 14.50 -0.25
N ALA A 120 4.13 14.84 0.84
CA ALA A 120 5.45 14.29 1.14
C ALA A 120 5.39 12.77 1.38
N HIS A 121 4.32 12.28 2.02
CA HIS A 121 4.10 10.85 2.21
C HIS A 121 3.85 10.12 0.89
N ALA A 122 2.98 10.65 0.02
CA ALA A 122 2.74 10.06 -1.31
C ALA A 122 4.04 9.98 -2.14
N TRP A 123 4.82 11.06 -2.15
CA TRP A 123 6.13 11.07 -2.80
C TRP A 123 7.08 10.00 -2.24
N ALA A 124 7.14 9.82 -0.93
CA ALA A 124 8.00 8.80 -0.31
C ALA A 124 7.60 7.38 -0.77
N GLN A 125 6.31 7.11 -0.90
CA GLN A 125 5.80 5.84 -1.43
C GLN A 125 6.18 5.64 -2.91
N ASP A 126 6.12 6.70 -3.72
CA ASP A 126 6.59 6.64 -5.11
C ASP A 126 8.10 6.35 -5.17
N GLN A 127 8.91 6.95 -4.28
CA GLN A 127 10.34 6.65 -4.21
C GLN A 127 10.60 5.19 -3.85
N ALA A 128 9.88 4.63 -2.86
CA ALA A 128 10.00 3.22 -2.51
C ALA A 128 9.66 2.31 -3.70
N THR A 129 8.59 2.65 -4.42
CA THR A 129 8.17 1.92 -5.62
C THR A 129 9.24 1.96 -6.70
N GLU A 130 9.83 3.12 -6.97
CA GLU A 130 10.86 3.23 -8.00
C GLU A 130 12.15 2.51 -7.60
N VAL A 131 12.57 2.57 -6.34
CA VAL A 131 13.73 1.80 -5.84
C VAL A 131 13.54 0.30 -6.02
N VAL A 132 12.33 -0.22 -5.73
CA VAL A 132 11.99 -1.63 -5.97
C VAL A 132 12.08 -1.97 -7.46
N ARG A 133 11.60 -1.09 -8.34
CA ARG A 133 11.64 -1.29 -9.79
C ARG A 133 13.06 -1.24 -10.35
N GLU A 134 13.85 -0.25 -9.94
CA GLU A 134 15.25 -0.11 -10.36
C GLU A 134 16.06 -1.35 -9.94
N TYR A 135 15.96 -1.76 -8.68
CA TYR A 135 16.58 -2.99 -8.20
C TYR A 135 16.09 -4.21 -8.99
N GLY A 136 14.78 -4.34 -9.21
CA GLY A 136 14.19 -5.49 -9.89
C GLY A 136 14.70 -5.65 -11.32
N ARG A 137 14.86 -4.54 -12.06
CA ARG A 137 15.47 -4.53 -13.40
C ARG A 137 16.93 -5.00 -13.36
N ALA A 138 17.74 -4.42 -12.46
CA ALA A 138 19.16 -4.78 -12.30
C ALA A 138 19.36 -6.24 -11.85
N CYS A 139 18.49 -6.74 -10.97
CA CYS A 139 18.49 -8.13 -10.52
C CYS A 139 18.15 -9.11 -11.66
N ILE A 140 17.18 -8.78 -12.52
CA ILE A 140 16.85 -9.62 -13.69
C ILE A 140 18.04 -9.68 -14.65
N GLU A 141 18.71 -8.56 -14.89
CA GLU A 141 19.93 -8.52 -15.71
C GLU A 141 21.02 -9.44 -15.12
N PHE A 142 21.28 -9.32 -13.81
CA PHE A 142 22.23 -10.19 -13.11
C PHE A 142 21.84 -11.66 -13.24
N SER A 143 20.59 -12.00 -12.96
CA SER A 143 20.05 -13.36 -13.05
C SER A 143 20.32 -13.98 -14.43
N ASN A 144 19.94 -13.26 -15.49
CA ASN A 144 20.15 -13.70 -16.87
C ASN A 144 21.63 -13.85 -17.23
N ARG A 145 22.52 -13.03 -16.66
CA ARG A 145 23.97 -13.14 -16.88
C ARG A 145 24.55 -14.34 -16.12
N SER A 146 24.17 -14.53 -14.85
CA SER A 146 24.64 -15.62 -13.99
C SER A 146 24.31 -17.02 -14.51
N MET A 147 23.28 -17.15 -15.37
CA MET A 147 22.92 -18.42 -16.01
C MET A 147 23.73 -18.72 -17.29
N ARG A 148 24.39 -17.72 -17.86
CA ARG A 148 25.15 -17.82 -19.11
C ARG A 148 26.66 -17.80 -18.90
N ASP A 149 27.10 -17.09 -17.86
CA ASP A 149 28.50 -16.93 -17.50
C ASP A 149 28.87 -17.90 -16.38
N SER A 150 29.76 -18.85 -16.69
CA SER A 150 30.22 -19.86 -15.73
C SER A 150 31.11 -19.30 -14.61
N GLU A 151 31.60 -18.07 -14.75
CA GLU A 151 32.43 -17.40 -13.72
C GLU A 151 31.57 -16.74 -12.63
N ILE A 152 30.26 -16.60 -12.86
CA ILE A 152 29.33 -15.93 -11.95
C ILE A 152 28.46 -16.98 -11.24
N GLU A 153 28.37 -16.88 -9.92
CA GLU A 153 27.47 -17.72 -9.13
C GLU A 153 26.00 -17.54 -9.56
N PRO A 154 25.29 -18.61 -9.94
CA PRO A 154 23.89 -18.52 -10.37
C PRO A 154 22.97 -17.92 -9.31
N TRP A 155 22.12 -16.96 -9.73
CA TRP A 155 21.08 -16.43 -8.87
C TRP A 155 19.80 -17.28 -8.92
N SER A 156 19.25 -17.61 -7.76
CA SER A 156 18.01 -18.39 -7.61
C SER A 156 16.92 -17.71 -6.77
N GLY A 157 17.16 -16.48 -6.30
CA GLY A 157 16.22 -15.71 -5.50
C GLY A 157 15.23 -14.87 -6.31
N THR A 158 14.43 -14.06 -5.62
CA THR A 158 13.39 -13.21 -6.23
C THR A 158 13.87 -11.79 -6.46
N CYS A 159 13.69 -11.25 -7.67
CA CYS A 159 14.06 -9.87 -7.99
C CYS A 159 13.04 -8.81 -7.54
N TYR A 160 11.80 -9.21 -7.31
CA TYR A 160 10.75 -8.35 -6.76
C TYR A 160 10.26 -8.92 -5.43
N PRO A 161 9.81 -8.07 -4.50
CA PRO A 161 9.18 -8.55 -3.27
C PRO A 161 8.01 -9.47 -3.59
N SER A 162 8.02 -10.67 -3.02
CA SER A 162 6.88 -11.57 -3.08
C SER A 162 5.74 -10.97 -2.27
N VAL A 163 4.58 -10.75 -2.90
CA VAL A 163 3.35 -10.51 -2.13
C VAL A 163 3.12 -11.74 -1.26
N LYS A 164 3.27 -11.62 0.06
CA LYS A 164 2.74 -12.63 0.97
C LYS A 164 1.22 -12.57 0.81
N GLY A 165 0.68 -13.40 -0.08
CA GLY A 165 -0.75 -13.62 -0.16
C GLY A 165 -1.23 -13.95 1.25
N SER A 166 -2.26 -13.24 1.73
CA SER A 166 -2.97 -13.63 2.93
C SER A 166 -3.59 -15.00 2.69
N GLY A 167 -2.81 -16.05 2.95
CA GLY A 167 -3.29 -17.42 3.03
C GLY A 167 -4.24 -17.49 4.21
N ARG A 168 -5.54 -17.39 3.93
CA ARG A 168 -6.56 -17.97 4.79
C ARG A 168 -6.43 -19.48 4.69
N GLY A 169 -5.75 -20.07 5.67
CA GLY A 169 -5.97 -21.47 6.05
C GLY A 169 -7.07 -21.53 7.10
#